data_AF-A0A7K0RJE5-F1
#
_entry.id   AF-A0A7K0RJE5-F1
#
_cell.length_a   1.000
_cell.length_b   1.000
_cell.length_c   1.000
_cell.angle_alpha   90.00
_cell.angle_beta   90.00
_cell.angle_gamma   90.00
#
_symmetry.space_group_name_H-M   'P 1'
#
loop_
_entity.id
_entity.type
_entity.pdbx_description
1 polymer ?
#
loop_
_entity_poly.entity_id
_entity_poly.type
_entity_poly.pdbx_seq_one_letter_code
_entity_poly.pdbx_strand_id
1 'polypeptide(L)'
;VTASPAVIQLESALGAAIASIPGARAVRVPRSRFLPVKTTDDLLVLRSDAYELDCESKLELASACAGSAPLVELDRAHFAMIGDFDRRFDGGAPSLAGAERLTVRGDVSFGADVTVTGSVTVEAPSEGHLEVPSGSLLAG
;
A
#
# COMPACT_ATOMS: atom_id res chain seq x y z
N VAL A 1 -26.24 -14.64 -8.29
CA VAL A 1 -24.88 -14.45 -8.85
C VAL A 1 -24.52 -15.71 -9.61
N THR A 2 -24.39 -15.65 -10.94
CA THR A 2 -23.87 -16.77 -11.74
C THR A 2 -22.36 -16.75 -11.63
N ALA A 3 -21.80 -17.67 -10.84
CA ALA A 3 -20.35 -17.81 -10.76
C ALA A 3 -19.79 -18.27 -12.12
N SER A 4 -18.68 -17.68 -12.55
CA SER A 4 -17.96 -18.16 -13.73
C SER A 4 -17.42 -19.58 -13.49
N PRO A 5 -17.29 -20.42 -14.54
CA PRO A 5 -16.65 -21.73 -14.42
C PRO A 5 -15.23 -21.63 -13.86
N ALA A 6 -14.81 -22.60 -13.07
CA ALA A 6 -13.42 -22.71 -12.62
C ALA A 6 -12.48 -23.01 -13.81
N VAL A 7 -11.29 -22.43 -13.78
CA VAL A 7 -10.27 -22.61 -14.83
C VAL A 7 -8.90 -22.90 -14.20
N ILE A 8 -8.02 -23.50 -15.00
CA ILE A 8 -6.61 -23.67 -14.65
C ILE A 8 -5.81 -22.69 -15.51
N GLN A 9 -4.99 -21.86 -14.87
CA GLN A 9 -4.05 -20.96 -15.54
C GLN A 9 -2.65 -21.56 -15.45
N LEU A 10 -2.09 -21.93 -16.60
CA LEU A 10 -0.73 -22.46 -16.70
C LEU A 10 0.26 -21.31 -16.82
N GLU A 11 1.17 -21.17 -15.87
CA GLU A 11 2.14 -20.08 -15.80
C GLU A 11 3.57 -20.60 -15.66
N SER A 12 4.53 -19.77 -16.05
CA SER A 12 5.95 -19.94 -15.71
C SER A 12 6.53 -18.60 -15.25
N ALA A 13 7.48 -18.64 -14.32
CA ALA A 13 8.13 -17.44 -13.80
C ALA A 13 9.48 -17.23 -14.50
N LEU A 14 9.73 -16.02 -15.02
CA LEU A 14 11.00 -15.67 -15.66
C LEU A 14 12.21 -15.97 -14.76
N GLY A 15 12.09 -15.74 -13.45
CA GLY A 15 13.15 -16.02 -12.48
C GLY A 15 13.58 -17.50 -12.41
N ALA A 16 12.73 -18.45 -12.82
CA ALA A 16 13.07 -19.87 -12.84
C ALA A 16 14.19 -20.20 -13.86
N ALA A 17 14.40 -19.34 -14.87
CA ALA A 17 15.44 -19.51 -15.86
C ALA A 17 16.87 -19.49 -15.28
N ILE A 18 17.06 -18.95 -14.07
CA ILE A 18 18.37 -18.94 -13.40
C ILE A 18 18.96 -20.35 -13.24
N ALA A 19 18.12 -21.38 -13.09
CA ALA A 19 18.54 -22.77 -12.98
C ALA A 19 18.99 -23.39 -14.31
N SER A 20 18.62 -22.77 -15.43
CA SER A 20 18.86 -23.29 -16.79
C SER A 20 20.08 -22.67 -17.48
N ILE A 21 20.70 -21.64 -16.89
CA ILE A 21 21.81 -20.89 -17.50
C ILE A 21 23.12 -21.20 -16.77
N PRO A 22 24.08 -21.91 -17.39
CA PRO A 22 25.38 -22.17 -16.79
C PRO A 22 26.08 -20.88 -16.37
N GLY A 23 26.51 -20.82 -15.11
CA GLY A 23 27.21 -19.66 -14.56
C GLY A 23 26.31 -18.53 -14.03
N ALA A 24 24.98 -18.64 -14.12
CA ALA A 24 24.09 -17.63 -13.55
C ALA A 24 24.23 -17.52 -12.02
N ARG A 25 24.08 -16.30 -11.48
CA ARG A 25 24.23 -15.96 -10.05
C ARG A 25 23.23 -14.89 -9.64
N ALA A 26 22.85 -14.89 -8.37
CA ALA A 26 22.10 -13.80 -7.76
C ALA A 26 23.06 -12.74 -7.19
N VAL A 27 22.67 -11.47 -7.29
CA VAL A 27 23.38 -10.33 -6.68
C VAL A 27 22.44 -9.67 -5.68
N ARG A 28 22.89 -9.51 -4.44
CA ARG A 28 22.14 -8.77 -3.42
C ARG A 28 22.21 -7.28 -3.73
N VAL A 29 21.04 -6.63 -3.74
CA VAL A 29 20.90 -5.19 -3.97
C VAL A 29 20.24 -4.50 -2.78
N PRO A 30 20.39 -3.17 -2.62
CA PRO A 30 19.63 -2.41 -1.65
C PRO A 30 18.11 -2.50 -1.88
N ARG A 31 17.32 -2.33 -0.81
CA ARG A 31 15.85 -2.37 -0.87
C ARG A 31 15.27 -1.33 -1.85
N SER A 32 15.91 -0.17 -2.00
CA SER A 32 15.51 0.90 -2.93
C SER A 32 15.46 0.45 -4.40
N ARG A 33 16.12 -0.66 -4.77
CA ARG A 33 16.06 -1.21 -6.14
C ARG A 33 14.79 -2.01 -6.44
N PHE A 34 13.91 -2.19 -5.47
CA PHE A 34 12.70 -2.97 -5.63
C PHE A 34 11.58 -2.27 -4.87
N LEU A 35 10.59 -1.71 -5.56
CA LEU A 35 9.39 -1.11 -4.95
C LEU A 35 8.16 -1.76 -5.58
N PRO A 36 7.83 -3.00 -5.19
CA PRO A 36 6.73 -3.73 -5.79
C PRO A 36 5.39 -3.12 -5.37
N VAL A 37 4.45 -3.06 -6.31
CA VAL A 37 3.03 -2.77 -6.04
C VAL A 37 2.23 -3.99 -6.41
N LYS A 38 1.79 -4.75 -5.41
CA LYS A 38 1.04 -6.00 -5.57
C LYS A 38 -0.36 -5.89 -4.98
N THR A 39 -0.51 -5.10 -3.92
CA THR A 39 -1.78 -4.83 -3.27
C THR A 39 -2.08 -3.33 -3.26
N THR A 40 -3.31 -3.01 -2.88
CA THR A 40 -3.71 -1.63 -2.59
C THR A 40 -3.05 -1.09 -1.32
N ASP A 41 -2.58 -1.96 -0.41
CA ASP A 41 -1.72 -1.57 0.71
C ASP A 41 -0.41 -0.95 0.19
N ASP A 42 0.28 -1.65 -0.73
CA ASP A 42 1.51 -1.16 -1.35
C ASP A 42 1.26 0.16 -2.11
N LEU A 43 0.12 0.24 -2.79
CA LEU A 43 -0.28 1.41 -3.56
C LEU A 43 -0.51 2.63 -2.65
N LEU A 44 -1.14 2.44 -1.48
CA LEU A 44 -1.38 3.54 -0.55
C LEU A 44 -0.06 4.13 -0.06
N VAL A 45 0.89 3.27 0.32
CA VAL A 45 2.23 3.71 0.74
C VAL A 45 2.90 4.53 -0.36
N LEU A 46 2.86 4.06 -1.61
CA LEU A 46 3.49 4.77 -2.74
C LEU A 46 2.76 6.04 -3.19
N ARG A 47 1.45 6.14 -2.97
CA ARG A 47 0.68 7.36 -3.25
C ARG A 47 0.80 8.41 -2.14
N SER A 48 1.18 8.00 -0.94
CA SER A 48 1.43 8.91 0.19
C SER A 48 2.75 9.65 0.06
N ASP A 49 2.99 10.59 0.97
CA ASP A 49 4.26 11.29 1.15
C ASP A 49 5.37 10.44 1.79
N ALA A 50 5.15 9.13 2.02
CA ALA A 50 6.22 8.23 2.42
C ALA A 50 7.27 8.03 1.32
N TYR A 51 6.89 8.25 0.05
CA TYR A 51 7.80 8.22 -1.09
C TYR A 51 7.73 9.53 -1.86
N GLU A 52 8.90 10.00 -2.31
CA GLU A 52 9.05 11.22 -3.08
C GLU A 52 9.74 10.91 -4.42
N LEU A 53 9.47 11.72 -5.44
CA LEU A 53 10.20 11.65 -6.70
C LEU A 53 11.46 12.52 -6.62
N ASP A 54 12.61 11.93 -6.90
CA ASP A 54 13.86 12.67 -7.05
C ASP A 54 13.94 13.43 -8.38
N CYS A 55 15.03 14.18 -8.59
CA CYS A 55 15.25 14.94 -9.83
C CYS A 55 15.45 14.06 -11.08
N GLU A 56 15.67 12.75 -10.90
CA GLU A 56 15.79 11.75 -11.96
C GLU A 56 14.49 10.94 -12.13
N SER A 57 13.38 11.35 -11.50
CA SER A 57 12.09 10.66 -11.50
C SER A 57 12.12 9.26 -10.89
N LYS A 58 13.03 9.00 -9.94
CA LYS A 58 13.02 7.79 -9.12
C LYS A 58 12.24 8.03 -7.84
N LEU A 59 11.53 7.00 -7.41
CA LEU A 59 10.87 6.98 -6.11
C LEU A 59 11.90 6.65 -5.04
N GLU A 60 12.07 7.56 -4.09
CA GLU A 60 12.93 7.40 -2.91
C GLU A 60 12.09 7.52 -1.64
N LEU A 61 12.51 6.80 -0.60
CA LEU A 61 11.83 6.87 0.69
C LEU A 61 12.08 8.26 1.30
N ALA A 62 11.02 8.93 1.75
CA ALA A 62 11.12 10.23 2.37
C ALA A 62 11.99 10.18 3.64
N SER A 63 12.78 11.24 3.85
CA SER A 63 13.67 11.35 5.02
C SER A 63 12.91 11.30 6.35
N ALA A 64 11.65 11.76 6.34
CA ALA A 64 10.74 11.73 7.49
C ALA A 64 10.39 10.30 7.95
N CYS A 65 10.49 9.29 7.08
CA CYS A 65 10.22 7.88 7.43
C CYS A 65 11.37 7.19 8.21
N ALA A 66 12.41 7.94 8.62
CA ALA A 66 13.52 7.44 9.43
C ALA A 66 14.19 6.15 8.91
N GLY A 67 14.17 5.92 7.59
CA GLY A 67 14.83 4.80 6.92
C GLY A 67 13.98 3.53 6.75
N SER A 68 12.70 3.53 7.14
CA SER A 68 11.78 2.41 6.90
C SER A 68 10.43 2.88 6.37
N ALA A 69 9.93 2.25 5.30
CA ALA A 69 8.59 2.51 4.81
C ALA A 69 7.52 2.08 5.84
N PRO A 70 6.41 2.83 5.95
CA PRO A 70 5.29 2.45 6.81
C PRO A 70 4.67 1.14 6.37
N LEU A 71 4.15 0.38 7.32
CA LEU A 71 3.35 -0.82 7.03
C LEU A 71 1.87 -0.46 6.96
N VAL A 72 1.24 -0.73 5.82
CA VAL A 72 -0.20 -0.55 5.62
C VAL A 72 -0.87 -1.92 5.57
N GLU A 73 -1.99 -2.06 6.25
CA GLU A 73 -2.87 -3.23 6.20
C GLU A 73 -4.32 -2.75 6.00
N LEU A 74 -4.86 -2.94 4.79
CA LEU A 74 -6.24 -2.57 4.48
C LEU A 74 -7.14 -3.81 4.48
N ASP A 75 -8.38 -3.64 4.96
CA ASP A 75 -9.38 -4.70 4.92
C ASP A 75 -9.68 -5.11 3.47
N ARG A 76 -9.32 -6.35 3.12
CA ARG A 76 -9.48 -6.87 1.76
C ARG A 76 -10.95 -6.92 1.32
N ALA A 77 -11.91 -6.98 2.23
CA ALA A 77 -13.33 -6.93 1.88
C ALA A 77 -13.73 -5.57 1.28
N HIS A 78 -13.02 -4.50 1.62
CA HIS A 78 -13.35 -3.12 1.27
C HIS A 78 -12.31 -2.44 0.39
N PHE A 79 -11.06 -2.91 0.35
CA PHE A 79 -9.97 -2.22 -0.35
C PHE A 79 -9.26 -3.06 -1.40
N ALA A 80 -9.62 -4.34 -1.62
CA ALA A 80 -8.89 -5.19 -2.56
C ALA A 80 -9.02 -4.76 -4.03
N MET A 81 -10.14 -4.14 -4.40
CA MET A 81 -10.39 -3.66 -5.77
C MET A 81 -10.04 -2.19 -5.88
N ILE A 82 -9.38 -1.81 -6.98
CA ILE A 82 -8.88 -0.43 -7.16
C ILE A 82 -10.01 0.61 -7.14
N GLY A 83 -11.18 0.34 -7.71
CA GLY A 83 -12.30 1.28 -7.69
C GLY A 83 -12.87 1.50 -6.28
N ASP A 84 -12.86 0.47 -5.44
CA ASP A 84 -13.26 0.55 -4.05
C ASP A 84 -12.23 1.28 -3.19
N PHE A 85 -10.95 1.09 -3.49
CA PHE A 85 -9.83 1.82 -2.90
C PHE A 85 -9.90 3.31 -3.24
N ASP A 86 -10.02 3.66 -4.53
CA ASP A 86 -10.06 5.05 -4.98
C ASP A 86 -11.24 5.80 -4.35
N ARG A 87 -12.43 5.18 -4.24
CA ARG A 87 -13.61 5.77 -3.58
C ARG A 87 -13.37 6.09 -2.10
N ARG A 88 -12.57 5.28 -1.40
CA ARG A 88 -12.31 5.44 0.04
C ARG A 88 -11.17 6.42 0.33
N PHE A 89 -10.35 6.72 -0.67
CA PHE A 89 -9.30 7.72 -0.62
C PHE A 89 -9.56 8.83 -1.66
N ASP A 90 -10.82 9.26 -1.82
CA ASP A 90 -11.22 10.29 -2.79
C ASP A 90 -10.59 11.66 -2.49
N GLY A 91 -10.35 11.94 -1.20
CA GLY A 91 -9.60 13.11 -0.75
C GLY A 91 -8.08 12.99 -0.95
N GLY A 92 -7.59 11.88 -1.50
CA GLY A 92 -6.17 11.56 -1.62
C GLY A 92 -5.69 10.56 -0.56
N ALA A 93 -4.44 10.10 -0.72
CA ALA A 93 -3.78 9.28 0.30
C ALA A 93 -3.50 10.14 1.54
N PRO A 94 -3.68 9.61 2.77
CA PRO A 94 -3.24 10.29 3.97
C PRO A 94 -1.71 10.46 3.97
N SER A 95 -1.21 11.46 4.68
CA SER A 95 0.21 11.56 4.99
C SER A 95 0.62 10.38 5.87
N LEU A 96 1.63 9.63 5.43
CA LEU A 96 2.20 8.46 6.10
C LEU A 96 3.70 8.63 6.39
N ALA A 97 4.29 9.79 6.08
CA ALA A 97 5.70 10.05 6.31
C ALA A 97 6.14 9.84 7.77
N GLY A 98 5.26 10.16 8.73
CA GLY A 98 5.46 9.93 10.16
C GLY A 98 4.85 8.64 10.70
N ALA A 99 4.27 7.79 9.85
CA ALA A 99 3.62 6.56 10.26
C ALA A 99 4.62 5.40 10.37
N GLU A 100 4.46 4.56 11.38
CA GLU A 100 5.07 3.24 11.45
C GLU A 100 4.12 2.17 10.89
N ARG A 101 2.82 2.30 11.22
CA ARG A 101 1.78 1.38 10.82
C ARG A 101 0.42 2.06 10.67
N LEU A 102 -0.30 1.72 9.61
CA LEU A 102 -1.72 2.02 9.46
C LEU A 102 -2.49 0.72 9.20
N THR A 103 -3.42 0.37 10.10
CA THR A 103 -4.35 -0.74 9.90
C THR A 103 -5.76 -0.19 9.76
N VAL A 104 -6.47 -0.56 8.70
CA VAL A 104 -7.85 -0.13 8.43
C VAL A 104 -8.76 -1.36 8.39
N ARG A 105 -9.80 -1.37 9.23
CA ARG A 105 -10.76 -2.48 9.37
C ARG A 105 -12.18 -2.02 9.06
N GLY A 106 -12.91 -2.81 8.26
CA GLY A 106 -14.27 -2.50 7.85
C GLY A 106 -14.36 -1.36 6.82
N ASP A 107 -15.56 -0.80 6.67
CA ASP A 107 -15.86 0.20 5.65
C ASP A 107 -15.48 1.62 6.11
N VAL A 108 -14.23 2.02 5.82
CA VAL A 108 -13.68 3.32 6.20
C VAL A 108 -13.41 4.18 4.96
N SER A 109 -13.70 5.48 5.02
CA SER A 109 -13.23 6.47 4.04
C SER A 109 -12.38 7.55 4.70
N PHE A 110 -11.49 8.15 3.92
CA PHE A 110 -10.59 9.21 4.35
C PHE A 110 -10.88 10.49 3.56
N GLY A 111 -11.09 11.59 4.28
CA GLY A 111 -11.11 12.93 3.73
C GLY A 111 -9.73 13.41 3.29
N ALA A 112 -9.66 14.65 2.82
CA ALA A 112 -8.41 15.28 2.39
C ALA A 112 -7.50 15.62 3.59
N ASP A 113 -6.19 15.72 3.35
CA ASP A 113 -5.21 16.23 4.31
C ASP A 113 -5.17 15.49 5.67
N VAL A 114 -5.54 14.20 5.69
CA VAL A 114 -5.41 13.37 6.90
C VAL A 114 -3.94 13.02 7.13
N THR A 115 -3.48 13.11 8.38
CA THR A 115 -2.10 12.78 8.77
C THR A 115 -2.09 11.62 9.75
N VAL A 116 -1.23 10.63 9.50
CA VAL A 116 -1.02 9.47 10.40
C VAL A 116 0.39 9.52 10.97
N THR A 117 0.52 9.34 12.28
CA THR A 117 1.81 9.30 12.98
C THR A 117 1.87 8.11 13.94
N GLY A 118 3.00 7.39 13.94
CA GLY A 118 3.19 6.20 14.76
C GLY A 118 2.34 5.01 14.29
N SER A 119 1.75 4.26 15.23
CA SER A 119 1.01 3.03 14.94
C SER A 119 -0.49 3.20 15.16
N VAL A 120 -1.27 3.37 14.09
CA VAL A 120 -2.70 3.68 14.14
C VAL A 120 -3.55 2.54 13.60
N THR A 121 -4.64 2.22 14.32
CA THR A 121 -5.73 1.38 13.81
C THR A 121 -7.00 2.23 13.66
N VAL A 122 -7.61 2.20 12.48
CA VAL A 122 -8.92 2.79 12.21
C VAL A 122 -9.91 1.65 11.94
N GLU A 123 -10.93 1.53 12.78
CA GLU A 123 -11.89 0.44 12.73
C GLU A 123 -13.31 1.00 12.64
N ALA A 124 -13.99 0.68 11.55
CA ALA A 124 -15.41 0.95 11.39
C ALA A 124 -16.24 0.08 12.35
N PRO A 125 -17.42 0.55 12.79
CA PRO A 125 -18.35 -0.28 13.55
C PRO A 125 -18.78 -1.51 12.74
N SER A 126 -19.17 -2.58 13.43
CA SER A 126 -19.54 -3.88 12.84
C SER A 126 -20.64 -3.78 11.77
N GLU A 127 -21.55 -2.83 11.93
CA GLU A 127 -22.52 -2.45 10.90
C GLU A 127 -22.46 -0.93 10.74
N GLY A 128 -21.82 -0.47 9.66
CA GLY A 128 -21.78 0.94 9.33
C GLY A 128 -20.54 1.34 8.54
N HIS A 129 -20.50 2.64 8.25
CA HIS A 129 -19.38 3.30 7.59
C HIS A 129 -18.74 4.28 8.57
N LEU A 130 -17.42 4.34 8.58
CA LEU A 130 -16.66 5.37 9.31
C LEU A 130 -16.00 6.31 8.31
N GLU A 131 -16.33 7.59 8.40
CA GLU A 131 -15.63 8.63 7.66
C GLU A 131 -14.60 9.29 8.57
N VAL A 132 -13.34 9.29 8.15
CA VAL A 132 -12.26 10.07 8.78
C VAL A 132 -12.32 11.48 8.19
N PRO A 133 -12.67 12.51 8.98
CA PRO A 133 -12.84 13.86 8.47
C PRO A 133 -11.55 14.43 7.86
N SER A 134 -11.70 15.38 6.93
CA SER A 134 -10.56 16.08 6.34
C SER A 134 -9.74 16.84 7.41
N GLY A 135 -8.42 16.84 7.28
CA GLY A 135 -7.50 17.47 8.24
C GLY A 135 -7.32 16.69 9.55
N SER A 136 -7.86 15.47 9.66
CA SER A 136 -7.72 14.68 10.87
C SER A 136 -6.26 14.33 11.16
N LEU A 137 -5.87 14.43 12.42
CA LEU A 137 -4.56 14.00 12.92
C LEU A 137 -4.76 12.71 13.72
N LEU A 138 -4.26 11.60 13.19
CA LEU A 138 -4.32 10.29 13.81
C LEU A 138 -2.94 9.93 14.36
N ALA A 139 -2.83 9.76 15.68
CA ALA A 139 -1.58 9.45 16.35
C ALA A 139 -1.74 8.25 17.30
N GLY A 140 -0.75 7.36 17.34
CA GLY A 140 -0.73 6.16 18.18
C GLY A 140 0.67 5.64 18.45
#